data_AF-A0A934KRM1-F1
#
_entry.id   AF-A0A934KRM1-F1
#
_cell.length_a   1.000
_cell.length_b   1.000
_cell.length_c   1.000
_cell.angle_alpha   90.00
_cell.angle_beta   90.00
_cell.angle_gamma   90.00
#
_symmetry.space_group_name_H-M   'P 1'
#
loop_
_entity.id
_entity.type
_entity.pdbx_description
1 polymer ?
#
loop_
_entity_poly.entity_id
_entity_poly.type
_entity_poly.pdbx_seq_one_letter_code
_entity_poly.pdbx_strand_id
1 'polypeptide(L)'
;MIKEGIKIENIDGQLFEIRTFDPDDSRPASFTHYLHNHKNGVAKFYKENALSYVKSVLEREFPNEDITDKVSEEALQYLLFDFNNFIPFPAPLKPKFKFIDLFAGIGGFRLALQNLKGKCVFTSEWDKYSQQTYNNYLFHKKFPFQSQIKA
;
A
#
# COMPACT_ATOMS: atom_id res chain seq x y z
N MET A 1 -1.91 -2.65 23.54
CA MET A 1 -1.32 -1.33 23.18
C MET A 1 -2.37 -0.53 22.42
N ILE A 2 -2.61 0.70 22.84
CA ILE A 2 -3.77 1.53 22.46
C ILE A 2 -3.66 1.94 20.99
N LYS A 3 -4.63 1.54 20.16
CA LYS A 3 -4.82 2.05 18.79
C LYS A 3 -5.90 3.13 18.82
N GLU A 4 -5.51 4.34 19.20
CA GLU A 4 -6.37 5.51 19.01
C GLU A 4 -5.88 6.28 17.78
N GLY A 5 -6.78 6.50 16.82
CA GLY A 5 -6.56 7.39 15.69
C GLY A 5 -6.90 8.81 16.12
N ILE A 6 -5.96 9.74 15.97
CA ILE A 6 -6.20 11.16 16.23
C ILE A 6 -6.68 11.79 14.91
N LYS A 7 -7.90 12.34 14.90
CA LYS A 7 -8.40 13.18 13.81
C LYS A 7 -7.92 14.60 14.07
N ILE A 8 -7.06 15.12 13.20
CA ILE A 8 -6.60 16.51 13.27
C ILE A 8 -7.19 17.25 12.07
N GLU A 9 -7.91 18.34 12.36
CA GLU A 9 -8.35 19.30 11.35
C GLU A 9 -7.24 20.33 11.12
N ASN A 10 -6.87 20.55 9.86
CA ASN A 10 -6.08 21.70 9.47
C ASN A 10 -6.99 22.87 9.09
N ILE A 11 -6.43 24.09 9.19
CA ILE A 11 -7.08 25.40 8.98
C ILE A 11 -7.78 25.53 7.60
N ASP A 12 -7.45 24.66 6.64
CA ASP A 12 -8.05 24.62 5.29
C ASP A 12 -9.14 23.54 5.10
N GLY A 13 -9.68 22.97 6.19
CA GLY A 13 -10.81 22.03 6.12
C GLY A 13 -10.48 20.62 5.61
N GLN A 14 -9.19 20.29 5.40
CA GLN A 14 -8.79 18.92 5.11
C GLN A 14 -8.67 18.10 6.40
N LEU A 15 -9.58 17.14 6.58
CA LEU A 15 -9.45 16.11 7.62
C LEU A 15 -8.32 15.13 7.27
N PHE A 16 -7.32 15.08 8.15
CA PHE A 16 -6.30 14.03 8.15
C PHE A 16 -6.60 13.04 9.27
N GLU A 17 -6.90 11.80 8.90
CA GLU A 17 -6.95 10.69 9.85
C GLU A 17 -5.52 10.17 10.04
N ILE A 18 -4.90 10.47 11.18
CA ILE A 18 -3.58 9.93 11.50
C ILE A 18 -3.76 8.51 12.04
N ARG A 19 -3.55 7.52 11.16
CA ARG A 19 -3.54 6.11 11.52
C ARG A 19 -2.19 5.76 12.16
N THR A 20 -2.22 5.26 13.39
CA THR A 20 -1.05 4.68 14.06
C THR A 20 -0.82 3.27 13.52
N PHE A 21 0.17 3.13 12.65
CA PHE A 21 0.62 1.82 12.14
C PHE A 21 1.59 1.18 13.14
N ASP A 22 1.44 -0.12 13.33
CA ASP A 22 2.45 -0.94 13.99
C ASP A 22 3.60 -1.15 12.98
N PRO A 23 4.82 -0.64 13.27
CA PRO A 23 5.95 -0.74 12.34
C PRO A 23 6.41 -2.19 12.10
N ASP A 24 6.02 -3.14 12.96
CA ASP A 24 6.39 -4.55 12.83
C ASP A 24 5.32 -5.38 12.09
N ASP A 25 4.19 -4.77 11.71
CA ASP A 25 3.14 -5.44 10.93
C ASP A 25 3.54 -5.55 9.45
N SER A 26 3.92 -6.76 9.03
CA SER A 26 4.31 -7.08 7.65
C SER A 26 3.13 -7.40 6.71
N ARG A 27 1.89 -7.42 7.20
CA ARG A 27 0.71 -7.76 6.40
C ARG A 27 0.35 -6.70 5.35
N PRO A 28 0.39 -5.38 5.63
CA PRO A 28 0.22 -4.34 4.62
C PRO A 28 1.23 -4.50 3.48
N ALA A 29 2.48 -4.74 3.85
CA ALA A 29 3.59 -5.02 2.97
C ALA A 29 3.36 -6.25 2.07
N SER A 30 2.82 -7.34 2.63
CA SER A 30 2.46 -8.54 1.88
C SER A 30 1.31 -8.29 0.91
N PHE A 31 0.29 -7.53 1.34
CA PHE A 31 -0.82 -7.11 0.50
C PHE A 31 -0.36 -6.36 -0.74
N THR A 32 0.53 -5.37 -0.56
CA THR A 32 1.03 -4.58 -1.69
C THR A 32 1.87 -5.38 -2.65
N HIS A 33 2.71 -6.29 -2.14
CA HIS A 33 3.47 -7.24 -2.97
C HIS A 33 2.56 -8.18 -3.74
N TYR A 34 1.51 -8.71 -3.12
CA TYR A 34 0.52 -9.55 -3.78
C TYR A 34 -0.14 -8.81 -4.94
N LEU A 35 -0.62 -7.56 -4.75
CA LEU A 35 -1.25 -6.80 -5.84
C LEU A 35 -0.30 -6.54 -7.01
N HIS A 36 0.96 -6.16 -6.75
CA HIS A 36 1.95 -5.90 -7.79
C HIS A 36 2.39 -7.15 -8.55
N ASN A 37 2.36 -8.31 -7.89
CA ASN A 37 2.94 -9.56 -8.40
C ASN A 37 1.90 -10.65 -8.68
N HIS A 38 0.59 -10.35 -8.63
CA HIS A 38 -0.48 -11.35 -8.76
C HIS A 38 -0.42 -12.20 -10.04
N LYS A 39 0.26 -11.72 -11.09
CA LYS A 39 0.45 -12.45 -12.36
C LYS A 39 1.66 -13.36 -12.40
N ASN A 40 2.50 -13.38 -11.37
CA ASN A 40 3.72 -14.18 -11.33
C ASN A 40 3.73 -15.16 -10.16
N GLY A 41 4.65 -16.14 -10.20
CA GLY A 41 4.73 -17.20 -9.18
C GLY A 41 5.10 -16.74 -7.77
N VAL A 42 5.42 -15.45 -7.57
CA VAL A 42 5.77 -14.88 -6.27
C VAL A 42 4.50 -14.54 -5.46
N ALA A 43 3.35 -14.31 -6.12
CA ALA A 43 2.10 -13.96 -5.45
C ALA A 43 1.68 -14.96 -4.38
N LYS A 44 1.94 -16.26 -4.59
CA LYS A 44 1.56 -17.34 -3.65
C LYS A 44 2.13 -17.14 -2.24
N PHE A 45 3.33 -16.55 -2.11
CA PHE A 45 3.98 -16.34 -0.83
C PHE A 45 3.34 -15.23 0.01
N TYR A 46 2.61 -14.33 -0.65
CA TYR A 46 2.01 -13.16 -0.01
C TYR A 46 0.49 -13.26 0.11
N LYS A 47 -0.16 -14.24 -0.54
CA LYS A 47 -1.62 -14.35 -0.62
C LYS A 47 -2.27 -14.44 0.77
N GLU A 48 -1.73 -15.28 1.65
CA GLU A 48 -2.30 -15.51 2.99
C GLU A 48 -2.25 -14.23 3.85
N ASN A 49 -1.08 -13.60 3.94
CA ASN A 49 -0.92 -12.33 4.66
C ASN A 49 -1.74 -11.20 4.02
N ALA A 50 -1.87 -11.18 2.69
CA ALA A 50 -2.71 -10.21 1.98
C ALA A 50 -4.20 -10.39 2.32
N LEU A 51 -4.68 -11.64 2.36
CA LEU A 51 -6.05 -11.96 2.76
C LEU A 51 -6.31 -11.57 4.22
N SER A 52 -5.40 -11.94 5.12
CA SER A 52 -5.45 -11.56 6.54
C SER A 52 -5.49 -10.05 6.72
N TYR A 53 -4.70 -9.31 5.92
CA TYR A 53 -4.72 -7.85 5.92
C TYR A 53 -6.08 -7.30 5.50
N VAL A 54 -6.60 -7.72 4.34
CA VAL A 54 -7.89 -7.26 3.82
C VAL A 54 -9.01 -7.56 4.81
N LYS A 55 -9.02 -8.75 5.40
CA LYS A 55 -9.97 -9.13 6.45
C LYS A 55 -9.93 -8.16 7.63
N SER A 56 -8.73 -7.90 8.17
CA SER A 56 -8.55 -6.98 9.30
C SER A 56 -8.97 -5.54 8.99
N VAL A 57 -8.85 -5.11 7.73
CA VAL A 57 -9.33 -3.80 7.28
C VAL A 57 -10.86 -3.81 7.21
N LEU A 58 -11.48 -4.82 6.62
CA LEU A 58 -12.93 -4.94 6.50
C LEU A 58 -13.62 -5.03 7.88
N GLU A 59 -13.08 -5.83 8.81
CA GLU A 59 -13.59 -5.95 10.18
C GLU A 59 -13.59 -4.60 10.92
N ARG A 60 -12.60 -3.75 10.63
CA ARG A 60 -12.51 -2.42 11.22
C ARG A 60 -13.49 -1.43 10.61
N GLU A 61 -13.66 -1.47 9.28
CA GLU A 61 -14.54 -0.54 8.56
C GLU A 61 -16.03 -0.93 8.71
N PHE A 62 -16.32 -2.22 8.92
CA PHE A 62 -17.67 -2.78 9.08
C PHE A 62 -17.78 -3.61 10.38
N PRO A 63 -17.69 -2.98 11.57
CA PRO A 63 -17.60 -3.68 12.85
C PRO A 63 -18.85 -4.49 13.24
N ASN A 64 -19.98 -4.26 12.56
CA ASN A 64 -21.25 -4.94 12.82
C ASN A 64 -21.57 -6.05 11.81
N GLU A 65 -20.69 -6.28 10.84
CA GLU A 65 -20.84 -7.30 9.80
C GLU A 65 -19.93 -8.49 10.09
N ASP A 66 -20.39 -9.70 9.77
CA ASP A 66 -19.56 -10.91 9.87
C ASP A 66 -18.66 -11.04 8.63
N ILE A 67 -17.38 -10.72 8.79
CA ILE A 67 -16.40 -10.74 7.71
C ILE A 67 -15.82 -12.15 7.56
N THR A 68 -16.36 -12.90 6.61
CA THR A 68 -15.86 -14.23 6.26
C THR A 68 -14.60 -14.16 5.38
N ASP A 69 -13.85 -15.27 5.32
CA ASP A 69 -12.68 -15.39 4.43
C ASP A 69 -13.07 -15.28 2.94
N LYS A 70 -14.29 -15.73 2.59
CA LYS A 70 -14.83 -15.60 1.24
C LYS A 70 -15.02 -14.13 0.84
N VAL A 71 -15.63 -13.33 1.72
CA VAL A 71 -15.81 -11.88 1.49
C VAL A 71 -14.45 -11.18 1.36
N SER A 72 -13.48 -11.58 2.17
CA SER A 72 -12.11 -11.04 2.12
C SER A 72 -11.41 -11.39 0.81
N GLU A 73 -11.61 -12.60 0.28
CA GLU A 73 -11.05 -13.03 -1.00
C GLU A 73 -11.69 -12.29 -2.18
N GLU A 74 -13.01 -12.10 -2.16
CA GLU A 74 -13.74 -11.32 -3.17
C GLU A 74 -13.28 -9.86 -3.18
N ALA A 75 -13.13 -9.24 -2.01
CA ALA A 75 -12.60 -7.88 -1.88
C ALA A 75 -11.17 -7.77 -2.42
N LEU A 76 -10.31 -8.75 -2.10
CA LEU A 76 -8.94 -8.81 -2.61
C LEU A 76 -8.91 -8.95 -4.15
N GLN A 77 -9.80 -9.74 -4.74
CA GLN A 77 -9.93 -9.87 -6.20
C GLN A 77 -10.42 -8.58 -6.86
N TYR A 78 -11.41 -7.90 -6.27
CA TYR A 78 -11.86 -6.60 -6.75
C TYR A 78 -10.70 -5.59 -6.76
N LEU A 79 -9.93 -5.55 -5.67
CA LEU A 79 -8.76 -4.70 -5.54
C LEU A 79 -7.70 -5.00 -6.61
N LEU A 80 -7.48 -6.27 -6.94
CA LEU A 80 -6.56 -6.67 -8.02
C LEU A 80 -6.97 -6.11 -9.39
N PHE A 81 -8.26 -6.13 -9.70
CA PHE A 81 -8.79 -5.65 -10.97
C PHE A 81 -8.60 -4.13 -11.11
N ASP A 82 -8.87 -3.40 -10.03
CA ASP A 82 -8.93 -1.94 -10.05
C ASP A 82 -7.59 -1.28 -9.64
N PHE A 83 -6.62 -2.07 -9.18
CA PHE A 83 -5.34 -1.58 -8.63
C PHE A 83 -4.60 -0.59 -9.55
N ASN A 84 -4.54 -0.89 -10.85
CA ASN A 84 -3.82 -0.04 -11.81
C ASN A 84 -4.51 1.30 -12.07
N ASN A 85 -5.82 1.42 -11.82
CA ASN A 85 -6.56 2.66 -12.03
C ASN A 85 -6.34 3.66 -10.88
N PHE A 86 -5.90 3.19 -9.71
CA PHE A 86 -5.74 4.02 -8.51
C PHE A 86 -4.34 4.57 -8.29
N ILE A 87 -3.36 4.15 -9.07
CA ILE A 87 -1.97 4.59 -8.92
C ILE A 87 -1.72 5.79 -9.85
N PRO A 88 -1.43 7.00 -9.34
CA PRO A 88 -1.19 8.19 -10.15
C PRO A 88 0.10 8.10 -10.95
N PHE A 89 1.07 7.29 -10.49
CA PHE A 89 2.34 7.04 -11.17
C PHE A 89 2.57 5.54 -11.37
N PRO A 90 1.85 4.90 -12.31
CA PRO A 90 1.94 3.47 -12.53
C PRO A 90 3.31 3.10 -13.11
N ALA A 91 3.75 1.86 -12.85
CA ALA A 91 4.97 1.35 -13.47
C ALA A 91 4.82 1.33 -15.01
N PRO A 92 5.88 1.66 -15.76
CA PRO A 92 5.81 1.66 -17.21
C PRO A 92 5.47 0.26 -17.75
N LEU A 93 4.52 0.19 -18.70
CA LEU A 93 4.07 -1.08 -19.31
C LEU A 93 5.22 -1.85 -19.99
N LYS A 94 6.17 -1.13 -20.60
CA LYS A 94 7.37 -1.67 -21.24
C LYS A 94 8.62 -1.03 -20.61
N PRO A 95 9.09 -1.56 -19.46
CA PRO A 95 10.27 -1.01 -18.81
C PRO A 95 11.55 -1.35 -19.57
N LYS A 96 12.50 -0.40 -19.62
CA LYS A 96 13.85 -0.59 -20.17
C LYS A 96 14.80 -1.24 -19.16
N PHE A 97 14.61 -0.95 -17.89
CA PHE A 97 15.41 -1.50 -16.79
C PHE A 97 14.56 -1.65 -15.52
N LYS A 98 15.07 -2.42 -14.56
CA LYS A 98 14.48 -2.59 -13.23
C LYS A 98 15.41 -1.98 -12.19
N PHE A 99 14.86 -1.44 -11.12
CA PHE A 99 15.64 -0.89 -10.02
C PHE A 99 14.96 -1.13 -8.68
N ILE A 100 15.74 -0.94 -7.62
CA ILE A 100 15.31 -1.00 -6.23
C ILE A 100 15.61 0.37 -5.60
N ASP A 101 14.69 0.87 -4.78
CA ASP A 101 14.78 2.18 -4.13
C ASP A 101 14.81 2.03 -2.60
N LEU A 102 16.00 1.92 -2.00
CA LEU A 102 16.15 1.58 -0.57
C LEU A 102 16.04 2.78 0.39
N PHE A 103 16.05 4.00 -0.14
CA PHE A 103 15.98 5.25 0.61
C PHE A 103 15.01 6.19 -0.10
N ALA A 104 13.77 5.73 -0.24
CA ALA A 104 12.80 6.30 -1.15
C ALA A 104 12.46 7.77 -0.84
N GLY A 105 12.58 8.15 0.44
CA GLY A 105 12.03 9.39 0.99
C GLY A 105 10.58 9.54 0.56
N ILE A 106 10.26 10.71 0.01
CA ILE A 106 8.94 11.03 -0.54
C ILE A 106 8.73 10.54 -1.99
N GLY A 107 9.71 9.85 -2.58
CA GLY A 107 9.56 9.13 -3.86
C GLY A 107 10.06 9.85 -5.11
N GLY A 108 10.82 10.94 -4.98
CA GLY A 108 11.35 11.71 -6.12
C GLY A 108 12.29 10.92 -7.04
N PHE A 109 13.18 10.09 -6.47
CA PHE A 109 14.13 9.28 -7.23
C PHE A 109 13.41 8.26 -8.12
N ARG A 110 12.44 7.55 -7.55
CA ARG A 110 11.58 6.62 -8.28
C ARG A 110 10.83 7.30 -9.43
N LEU A 111 10.25 8.48 -9.22
CA LEU A 111 9.55 9.21 -10.28
C LEU A 111 10.50 9.56 -11.44
N ALA A 112 11.71 10.03 -11.13
CA ALA A 112 12.72 10.32 -12.14
C ALA A 112 13.09 9.07 -12.96
N LEU A 113 13.34 7.93 -12.30
CA LEU A 113 13.67 6.69 -12.99
C LEU A 113 12.49 6.11 -13.78
N GLN A 114 11.25 6.23 -13.28
CA GLN A 114 10.06 5.80 -14.03
C GLN A 114 9.87 6.63 -15.31
N ASN A 115 10.16 7.93 -15.28
CA ASN A 115 10.16 8.79 -16.47
C ASN A 115 11.19 8.31 -17.52
N LEU A 116 12.32 7.75 -17.07
CA LEU A 116 13.34 7.11 -17.92
C LEU A 116 13.00 5.66 -18.33
N LYS A 117 11.75 5.22 -18.12
CA LYS A 117 11.25 3.85 -18.37
C LYS A 117 11.84 2.79 -17.44
N GLY A 118 12.26 3.17 -16.23
CA GLY A 118 12.60 2.23 -15.16
C GLY A 118 11.37 1.66 -14.47
N LYS A 119 11.40 0.37 -14.11
CA LYS A 119 10.41 -0.25 -13.23
C LYS A 119 11.01 -0.43 -11.83
N CYS A 120 10.46 0.27 -10.84
CA CYS A 120 10.73 -0.02 -9.45
C CYS A 120 10.13 -1.39 -9.11
N VAL A 121 10.94 -2.30 -8.58
CA VAL A 121 10.48 -3.64 -8.15
C VAL A 121 10.47 -3.82 -6.64
N PHE A 122 11.13 -2.92 -5.91
CA PHE A 122 11.15 -2.88 -4.47
C PHE A 122 11.49 -1.46 -3.98
N THR A 123 10.87 -1.04 -2.89
CA THR A 123 11.14 0.23 -2.24
C THR A 123 11.36 -0.02 -0.73
N SER A 124 12.14 0.83 -0.06
CA SER A 124 12.27 0.86 1.40
C SER A 124 12.41 2.30 1.89
N GLU A 125 11.82 2.63 3.05
CA GLU A 125 11.95 3.97 3.67
C GLU A 125 11.75 3.96 5.20
N TRP A 126 12.80 3.97 5.99
CA TRP A 126 12.65 3.88 7.44
C TRP A 126 11.90 5.07 8.10
N ASP A 127 11.94 6.28 7.54
CA ASP A 127 11.34 7.49 8.12
C ASP A 127 9.81 7.51 7.95
N LYS A 128 9.10 7.45 9.09
CA LYS A 128 7.63 7.39 9.17
C LYS A 128 6.93 8.54 8.43
N TYR A 129 7.46 9.75 8.52
CA TYR A 129 6.85 10.93 7.90
C TYR A 129 6.96 10.85 6.38
N SER A 130 8.12 10.43 5.87
CA SER A 130 8.33 10.17 4.44
C SER A 130 7.37 9.11 3.91
N GLN A 131 7.14 8.01 4.65
CA GLN A 131 6.14 6.99 4.26
C GLN A 131 4.72 7.58 4.16
N GLN A 132 4.33 8.39 5.15
CA GLN A 132 3.01 9.02 5.17
C GLN A 132 2.81 9.93 3.97
N THR A 133 3.81 10.79 3.71
CA THR A 133 3.80 11.69 2.55
C THR A 133 3.74 10.90 1.24
N TYR A 134 4.58 9.88 1.09
CA TYR A 134 4.61 9.00 -0.07
C TYR A 134 3.24 8.34 -0.31
N ASN A 135 2.65 7.74 0.72
CA ASN A 135 1.35 7.07 0.63
C ASN A 135 0.22 8.04 0.27
N ASN A 136 0.22 9.25 0.84
CA ASN A 136 -0.78 10.27 0.54
C ASN A 136 -0.71 10.77 -0.90
N TYR A 137 0.50 10.94 -1.45
CA TYR A 137 0.68 11.39 -2.84
C TYR A 137 0.36 10.32 -3.88
N LEU A 138 0.52 9.04 -3.54
CA LEU A 138 0.39 7.93 -4.50
C LEU A 138 -0.90 7.15 -4.38
N PHE A 139 -1.60 7.23 -3.26
CA PHE A 139 -2.81 6.45 -3.05
C PHE A 139 -3.87 7.39 -2.49
N HIS A 140 -4.77 7.81 -3.37
CA HIS A 140 -5.89 8.70 -3.04
C HIS A 140 -6.81 8.03 -2.01
N LYS A 141 -6.48 8.16 -0.71
CA LYS A 141 -7.23 7.91 0.54
C LYS A 141 -8.16 6.68 0.66
N LYS A 142 -8.29 5.79 -0.33
CA LYS A 142 -9.32 4.73 -0.35
C LYS A 142 -8.88 3.43 0.30
N PHE A 143 -7.58 3.14 0.33
CA PHE A 143 -7.02 2.00 1.07
C PHE A 143 -5.66 2.37 1.66
N PRO A 144 -5.37 2.03 2.93
CA PRO A 144 -4.04 2.18 3.50
C PRO A 144 -3.09 1.27 2.74
N PHE A 145 -2.36 1.84 1.77
CA PHE A 145 -1.35 1.11 1.03
C PHE A 145 0.00 1.38 1.69
N GLN A 146 0.59 0.36 2.29
CA GLN A 146 2.00 0.42 2.67
C GLN A 146 2.79 -0.20 1.53
N SER A 147 3.28 0.63 0.59
CA SER A 147 4.43 0.18 -0.20
C SER A 147 5.44 -0.38 0.79
N GLN A 148 5.94 -1.60 0.58
CA GLN A 148 6.93 -2.16 1.49
C GLN A 148 7.99 -1.10 1.73
N ILE A 149 8.12 -0.84 3.01
CA ILE A 149 8.97 0.11 3.63
C ILE A 149 9.44 -0.67 4.84
N LYS A 150 10.75 -0.92 4.86
CA LYS A 150 11.53 -1.77 5.76
C LYS A 150 11.73 -3.21 5.30
N ALA A 151 13.01 -3.55 5.11
CA ALA A 151 13.65 -4.46 6.04
C ALA A 151 14.36 -3.60 7.10
#